data_AF-A0A7S0LP65-F1
#
_entry.id   AF-A0A7S0LP65-F1
#
_cell.length_a   1.000
_cell.length_b   1.000
_cell.length_c   1.000
_cell.angle_alpha   90.00
_cell.angle_beta   90.00
_cell.angle_gamma   90.00
#
_symmetry.space_group_name_H-M   'P 1'
#
loop_
_entity.id
_entity.type
_entity.pdbx_description
1 polymer ?
#
loop_
_entity_poly.entity_id
_entity_poly.type
_entity_poly.pdbx_seq_one_letter_code
_entity_poly.pdbx_strand_id
1 'polypeptide(L)'
;GFLHLAPHSRKWVQRDVTDAQAGWRELARPLIENYTMRTNGAYVRYGESGAHWCYQNADPDFGRFQAAQLTAALRQRLQGAGVSICNLPSKGRVEVRIANVNKGAVADDAMCAAHAIAPLDFVLCIGDDDDDEFMLSAVTARASSRGMYERLQDRLFTVSVGKKTASHAQYVVDHSREVLRLLETLRDGTA
;
A
#
# COMPACT_ATOMS: atom_id res chain seq x y z
N GLY A 1 2.89 2.40 6.88
CA GLY A 1 3.72 2.93 5.77
C GLY A 1 4.41 4.20 6.19
N PHE A 2 3.61 5.24 6.45
CA PHE A 2 4.08 6.55 6.93
C PHE A 2 4.36 6.58 8.42
N LEU A 3 3.39 6.12 9.21
CA LEU A 3 3.59 5.84 10.63
C LEU A 3 3.79 4.34 10.84
N HIS A 4 4.62 4.00 11.82
CA HIS A 4 4.78 2.65 12.34
C HIS A 4 5.00 2.68 13.85
N LEU A 5 4.65 1.57 14.51
CA LEU A 5 4.84 1.37 15.94
C LEU A 5 5.56 0.04 16.15
N ALA A 6 6.77 0.08 16.70
CA ALA A 6 7.52 -1.13 17.00
C ALA A 6 6.84 -1.93 18.13
N PRO A 7 7.00 -3.27 18.17
CA PRO A 7 6.55 -4.08 19.29
C PRO A 7 7.02 -3.50 20.63
N HIS A 8 6.12 -3.47 21.61
CA HIS A 8 6.34 -2.92 22.96
C HIS A 8 6.64 -1.40 23.04
N SER A 9 6.68 -0.68 21.91
CA SER A 9 6.72 0.78 21.91
C SER A 9 5.34 1.37 22.21
N ARG A 10 5.34 2.58 22.80
CA ARG A 10 4.12 3.42 22.94
C ARG A 10 4.15 4.67 22.06
N LYS A 11 5.21 4.85 21.27
CA LYS A 11 5.44 6.04 20.47
C LYS A 11 5.43 5.68 18.99
N TRP A 12 4.49 6.29 18.26
CA TRP A 12 4.48 6.25 16.79
C TRP A 12 5.72 6.93 16.23
N VAL A 13 6.35 6.28 15.26
CA VAL A 13 7.49 6.80 14.51
C VAL A 13 7.03 7.11 13.10
N GLN A 14 7.27 8.34 12.67
CA GLN A 14 7.05 8.77 11.30
C GLN A 14 8.27 8.41 10.46
N ARG A 15 8.05 7.87 9.26
CA ARG A 15 9.10 7.64 8.27
C ARG A 15 9.61 8.99 7.77
N ASP A 16 10.93 9.11 7.66
CA ASP A 16 11.57 10.29 7.12
C ASP A 16 11.10 10.54 5.67
N VAL A 17 10.79 11.80 5.39
CA VAL A 17 10.42 12.28 4.07
C VAL A 17 11.29 13.49 3.76
N THR A 18 11.61 13.69 2.47
CA THR A 18 12.39 14.85 2.05
C THR A 18 11.57 16.13 2.17
N ASP A 19 12.22 17.30 2.21
CA ASP A 19 11.52 18.59 2.20
C ASP A 19 10.59 18.73 0.98
N ALA A 20 11.04 18.23 -0.18
CA ALA A 20 10.23 18.19 -1.39
C ALA A 20 8.96 17.33 -1.21
N GLN A 21 9.10 16.20 -0.52
CA GLN A 21 7.98 15.33 -0.16
C GLN A 21 7.10 15.88 0.95
N ALA A 22 7.55 16.81 1.78
CA ALA A 22 6.70 17.44 2.79
C ALA A 22 5.71 18.41 2.17
N GLY A 23 6.12 19.16 1.14
CA GLY A 23 5.33 20.19 0.47
C GLY A 23 4.38 19.72 -0.64
N TRP A 24 4.28 18.41 -0.90
CA TRP A 24 3.48 17.89 -2.02
C TRP A 24 2.00 18.24 -1.92
N ARG A 25 1.47 18.29 -0.68
CA ARG A 25 0.03 18.45 -0.43
C ARG A 25 -0.41 19.85 -0.77
N GLU A 26 0.39 20.85 -0.42
CA GLU A 26 0.16 22.26 -0.71
C GLU A 26 0.14 22.50 -2.23
N LEU A 27 0.98 21.79 -2.97
CA LEU A 27 1.02 21.85 -4.43
C LEU A 27 -0.17 21.13 -5.09
N ALA A 28 -0.60 20.00 -4.54
CA ALA A 28 -1.64 19.14 -5.11
C ALA A 28 -3.06 19.64 -4.80
N ARG A 29 -3.29 20.15 -3.59
CA ARG A 29 -4.60 20.49 -3.05
C ARG A 29 -5.43 21.41 -3.96
N PRO A 30 -4.91 22.53 -4.50
CA PRO A 30 -5.72 23.42 -5.34
C PRO A 30 -6.23 22.73 -6.61
N LEU A 31 -5.42 21.83 -7.19
CA LEU A 31 -5.85 21.03 -8.34
C LEU A 31 -6.94 20.04 -7.93
N ILE A 32 -6.70 19.25 -6.88
CA ILE A 32 -7.66 18.23 -6.45
C ILE A 32 -9.00 18.86 -6.07
N GLU A 33 -8.99 19.98 -5.35
CA GLU A 33 -10.20 20.71 -4.95
C GLU A 33 -10.95 21.29 -6.15
N ASN A 34 -10.25 21.89 -7.12
CA ASN A 34 -10.87 22.39 -8.36
C ASN A 34 -11.57 21.25 -9.13
N TYR A 35 -10.88 20.12 -9.32
CA TYR A 35 -11.46 18.96 -9.99
C TYR A 35 -12.62 18.34 -9.21
N THR A 36 -12.59 18.40 -7.88
CA THR A 36 -13.71 17.98 -7.02
C THR A 36 -14.93 18.88 -7.22
N MET A 37 -14.76 20.21 -7.15
CA MET A 37 -15.87 21.16 -7.29
C MET A 37 -16.57 21.06 -8.65
N ARG A 38 -15.81 20.83 -9.71
CA ARG A 38 -16.33 20.80 -11.09
C ARG A 38 -16.79 19.41 -11.55
N THR A 39 -16.75 18.40 -10.67
CA THR A 39 -17.18 17.02 -10.97
C THR A 39 -18.23 16.59 -9.96
N ASN A 40 -19.50 16.69 -10.33
CA ASN A 40 -20.60 16.35 -9.42
C ASN A 40 -20.50 14.87 -8.98
N GLY A 41 -20.65 14.62 -7.68
CA GLY A 41 -20.47 13.30 -7.08
C GLY A 41 -19.01 12.91 -6.75
N ALA A 42 -18.01 13.66 -7.22
CA ALA A 42 -16.62 13.42 -6.84
C ALA A 42 -16.32 13.95 -5.42
N TYR A 43 -15.36 13.33 -4.75
CA TYR A 43 -14.86 13.76 -3.44
C TYR A 43 -13.39 13.40 -3.28
N VAL A 44 -12.72 14.07 -2.34
CA VAL A 44 -11.33 13.76 -1.97
C VAL A 44 -11.26 13.22 -0.54
N ARG A 45 -10.41 12.22 -0.33
CA ARG A 45 -9.97 11.79 1.01
C ARG A 45 -8.48 12.03 1.15
N TYR A 46 -8.11 12.82 2.14
CA TYR A 46 -6.70 13.05 2.51
C TYR A 46 -6.30 12.08 3.61
N GLY A 47 -5.22 11.32 3.38
CA GLY A 47 -4.48 10.62 4.42
C GLY A 47 -3.25 11.42 4.81
N GLU A 48 -2.38 10.89 5.67
CA GLU A 48 -1.14 11.58 6.07
C GLU A 48 -0.07 11.55 4.96
N SER A 49 0.02 10.44 4.22
CA SER A 49 1.04 10.20 3.18
C SER A 49 0.49 10.18 1.76
N GLY A 50 -0.76 10.59 1.57
CA GLY A 50 -1.39 10.56 0.25
C GLY A 50 -2.78 11.16 0.23
N ALA A 51 -3.37 11.18 -0.96
CA ALA A 51 -4.73 11.63 -1.21
C ALA A 51 -5.40 10.75 -2.27
N HIS A 52 -6.69 10.50 -2.10
CA HIS A 52 -7.50 9.72 -3.02
C HIS A 52 -8.62 10.65 -3.53
N TRP A 53 -8.58 10.99 -4.82
CA TRP A 53 -9.67 11.67 -5.50
C TRP A 53 -10.59 10.62 -6.12
N CYS A 54 -11.81 10.54 -5.62
CA CYS A 54 -12.79 9.50 -5.87
C CYS A 54 -13.92 10.04 -6.74
N TYR A 55 -14.29 9.30 -7.78
CA TYR A 55 -15.33 9.68 -8.75
C TYR A 55 -16.34 8.55 -9.01
N GLN A 56 -16.42 7.55 -8.14
CA GLN A 56 -17.35 6.41 -8.29
C GLN A 56 -18.83 6.83 -8.28
N ASN A 57 -19.15 7.97 -7.64
CA ASN A 57 -20.50 8.52 -7.58
C ASN A 57 -20.75 9.61 -8.63
N ALA A 58 -19.77 9.91 -9.47
CA ALA A 58 -19.94 10.81 -10.60
C ALA A 58 -20.50 10.05 -11.81
N ASP A 59 -20.93 10.79 -12.84
CA ASP A 59 -21.16 10.19 -14.15
C ASP A 59 -19.91 9.40 -14.60
N PRO A 60 -20.03 8.12 -15.03
CA PRO A 60 -18.86 7.28 -15.30
C PRO A 60 -17.93 7.82 -16.38
N ASP A 61 -18.48 8.39 -17.46
CA ASP A 61 -17.68 8.89 -18.58
C ASP A 61 -17.04 10.23 -18.23
N PHE A 62 -17.80 11.14 -17.64
CA PHE A 62 -17.30 12.42 -17.18
C PHE A 62 -16.28 12.27 -16.06
N GLY A 63 -16.52 11.36 -15.10
CA GLY A 63 -15.60 11.03 -14.02
C GLY A 63 -14.26 10.50 -14.53
N ARG A 64 -14.29 9.55 -15.48
CA ARG A 64 -13.08 9.04 -16.16
C ARG A 64 -12.34 10.12 -16.91
N PHE A 65 -13.06 10.98 -17.65
CA PHE A 65 -12.47 12.11 -18.35
C PHE A 65 -11.76 13.06 -17.38
N GLN A 66 -12.42 13.44 -16.29
CA GLN A 66 -11.89 14.31 -15.25
C GLN A 66 -10.69 13.68 -14.53
N ALA A 67 -10.73 12.37 -14.27
CA ALA A 67 -9.63 11.62 -13.68
C ALA A 67 -8.36 11.68 -14.56
N ALA A 68 -8.50 11.51 -15.87
CA ALA A 68 -7.38 11.58 -16.81
C ALA A 68 -6.76 12.99 -16.84
N GLN A 69 -7.60 14.02 -16.87
CA GLN A 69 -7.19 15.42 -16.85
C GLN A 69 -6.50 15.78 -15.51
N LEU A 70 -7.06 15.36 -14.37
CA LEU A 70 -6.46 15.56 -13.05
C LEU A 70 -5.10 14.86 -12.96
N THR A 71 -5.01 13.62 -13.45
CA THR A 71 -3.76 12.84 -13.45
C THR A 71 -2.66 13.57 -14.22
N ALA A 72 -2.96 14.09 -15.41
CA ALA A 72 -2.00 14.87 -16.20
C ALA A 72 -1.56 16.14 -15.48
N ALA A 73 -2.52 16.90 -14.93
CA ALA A 73 -2.24 18.13 -14.20
C ALA A 73 -1.38 17.89 -12.94
N LEU A 74 -1.68 16.84 -12.18
CA LEU A 74 -0.90 16.46 -11.00
C LEU A 74 0.52 16.03 -11.38
N ARG A 75 0.70 15.25 -12.45
CA ARG A 75 2.03 14.81 -12.90
C ARG A 75 2.92 15.99 -13.29
N GLN A 76 2.35 16.98 -13.95
CA GLN A 76 3.06 18.21 -14.28
C GLN A 76 3.37 19.03 -13.02
N ARG A 77 2.38 19.24 -12.15
CA ARG A 77 2.52 20.11 -10.97
C ARG A 77 3.43 19.55 -9.88
N LEU A 78 3.43 18.23 -9.72
CA LEU A 78 4.17 17.50 -8.67
C LEU A 78 5.45 16.87 -9.21
N GLN A 79 5.92 17.29 -10.38
CA GLN A 79 7.21 16.86 -10.91
C GLN A 79 8.32 17.22 -9.90
N GLY A 80 9.10 16.23 -9.50
CA GLY A 80 10.17 16.41 -8.51
C GLY A 80 9.71 16.50 -7.06
N ALA A 81 8.40 16.45 -6.76
CA ALA A 81 7.88 16.48 -5.39
C ALA A 81 8.00 15.12 -4.65
N GLY A 82 8.63 14.12 -5.27
CA GLY A 82 8.85 12.80 -4.66
C GLY A 82 7.55 12.03 -4.36
N VAL A 83 6.53 12.18 -5.21
CA VAL A 83 5.24 11.47 -5.11
C VAL A 83 4.98 10.59 -6.32
N SER A 84 4.22 9.51 -6.13
CA SER A 84 3.66 8.68 -7.19
C SER A 84 2.19 9.03 -7.43
N ILE A 85 1.78 9.10 -8.70
CA ILE A 85 0.39 9.37 -9.10
C ILE A 85 -0.15 8.20 -9.92
N CYS A 86 -1.19 7.55 -9.41
CA CYS A 86 -1.82 6.37 -10.00
C CYS A 86 -3.28 6.68 -10.36
N ASN A 87 -3.64 6.50 -11.64
CA ASN A 87 -5.04 6.53 -12.06
C ASN A 87 -5.57 5.09 -12.05
N LEU A 88 -6.64 4.84 -11.32
CA LEU A 88 -7.26 3.52 -11.16
C LEU A 88 -8.71 3.55 -11.67
N PRO A 89 -8.94 3.42 -12.98
CA PRO A 89 -10.28 3.45 -13.57
C PRO A 89 -11.22 2.38 -13.03
N SER A 90 -10.72 1.16 -12.81
CA SER A 90 -11.50 0.05 -12.25
C SER A 90 -12.02 0.34 -10.84
N LYS A 91 -11.31 1.20 -10.09
CA LYS A 91 -11.69 1.62 -8.74
C LYS A 91 -12.35 2.99 -8.71
N GLY A 92 -12.49 3.67 -9.84
CA GLY A 92 -13.03 5.02 -9.94
C GLY A 92 -12.31 6.04 -9.07
N ARG A 93 -10.97 6.00 -9.01
CA ARG A 93 -10.16 6.97 -8.25
C ARG A 93 -8.80 7.30 -8.85
N VAL A 94 -8.27 8.47 -8.50
CA VAL A 94 -6.87 8.88 -8.72
C VAL A 94 -6.21 8.99 -7.36
N GLU A 95 -5.01 8.43 -7.23
CA GLU A 95 -4.24 8.41 -6.00
C GLU A 95 -2.95 9.18 -6.15
N VAL A 96 -2.64 9.98 -5.13
CA VAL A 96 -1.32 10.59 -4.93
C VAL A 96 -0.75 9.99 -3.66
N ARG A 97 0.47 9.47 -3.71
CA ARG A 97 1.18 8.94 -2.54
C ARG A 97 2.60 9.46 -2.49
N ILE A 98 3.13 9.71 -1.30
CA ILE A 98 4.57 9.95 -1.13
C ILE A 98 5.34 8.70 -1.58
N ALA A 99 6.33 8.87 -2.45
CA ALA A 99 7.15 7.77 -2.94
C ALA A 99 7.91 7.11 -1.78
N ASN A 100 8.08 5.78 -1.86
CA ASN A 100 8.71 4.95 -0.82
C ASN A 100 7.99 4.96 0.55
N VAL A 101 6.78 5.54 0.63
CA VAL A 101 5.92 5.46 1.80
C VAL A 101 4.75 4.52 1.48
N ASN A 102 4.93 3.23 1.74
CA ASN A 102 3.93 2.20 1.49
C ASN A 102 4.03 1.07 2.53
N LYS A 103 3.15 0.06 2.45
CA LYS A 103 3.16 -1.10 3.37
C LYS A 103 4.43 -1.96 3.20
N GLY A 104 4.96 -2.04 1.97
CA GLY A 104 6.21 -2.75 1.64
C GLY A 104 7.44 -2.23 2.37
N ALA A 105 7.63 -0.91 2.43
CA ALA A 105 8.75 -0.31 3.16
C ALA A 105 8.74 -0.69 4.66
N VAL A 106 7.56 -0.75 5.28
CA VAL A 106 7.43 -1.16 6.70
C VAL A 106 7.67 -2.66 6.86
N ALA A 107 7.20 -3.48 5.94
CA ALA A 107 7.41 -4.92 5.99
C ALA A 107 8.88 -5.29 5.83
N ASP A 108 9.60 -4.61 4.93
CA ASP A 108 11.04 -4.77 4.75
C ASP A 108 11.83 -4.41 6.02
N ASP A 109 11.54 -3.26 6.61
CA ASP A 109 12.16 -2.80 7.87
C ASP A 109 11.87 -3.78 9.02
N ALA A 110 10.63 -4.27 9.12
CA ALA A 110 10.22 -5.22 10.15
C ALA A 110 10.94 -6.57 10.00
N MET A 111 11.08 -7.08 8.79
CA MET A 111 11.83 -8.31 8.53
C MET A 111 13.31 -8.16 8.89
N CYS A 112 13.93 -7.04 8.50
CA CYS A 112 15.32 -6.75 8.85
C CYS A 112 15.54 -6.67 10.37
N ALA A 113 14.66 -5.93 11.07
CA ALA A 113 14.75 -5.77 12.52
C ALA A 113 14.54 -7.10 13.25
N ALA A 114 13.55 -7.90 12.85
CA ALA A 114 13.29 -9.21 13.45
C ALA A 114 14.46 -10.17 13.21
N HIS A 115 14.98 -10.24 11.98
CA HIS A 115 16.11 -11.10 11.63
C HIS A 115 17.40 -10.74 12.37
N ALA A 116 17.60 -9.45 12.69
CA ALA A 116 18.74 -9.00 13.47
C ALA A 116 18.68 -9.43 14.94
N ILE A 117 17.49 -9.63 15.50
CA ILE A 117 17.30 -10.15 16.87
C ILE A 117 17.51 -11.67 16.88
N ALA A 118 16.85 -12.37 15.96
CA ALA A 118 16.98 -13.82 15.80
C ALA A 118 16.73 -14.20 14.32
N PRO A 119 17.48 -15.16 13.76
CA PRO A 119 17.27 -15.56 12.37
C PRO A 119 15.84 -16.02 12.11
N LEU A 120 15.13 -15.29 11.25
CA LEU A 120 13.78 -15.65 10.80
C LEU A 120 13.77 -17.06 10.19
N ASP A 121 12.82 -17.87 10.63
CA ASP A 121 12.60 -19.25 10.21
C ASP A 121 11.18 -19.49 9.69
N PHE A 122 10.29 -18.50 9.76
CA PHE A 122 8.95 -18.54 9.19
C PHE A 122 8.43 -17.12 8.92
N VAL A 123 7.76 -16.92 7.79
CA VAL A 123 7.12 -15.64 7.44
C VAL A 123 5.75 -15.90 6.82
N LEU A 124 4.72 -15.32 7.43
CA LEU A 124 3.37 -15.26 6.89
C LEU A 124 2.99 -13.79 6.63
N CYS A 125 2.64 -13.49 5.39
CA CYS A 125 2.23 -12.16 4.95
C CYS A 125 0.87 -12.26 4.25
N ILE A 126 -0.13 -11.52 4.74
CA ILE A 126 -1.52 -11.63 4.27
C ILE A 126 -2.04 -10.22 3.94
N GLY A 127 -2.67 -10.04 2.78
CA GLY A 127 -3.23 -8.76 2.37
C GLY A 127 -4.41 -8.87 1.42
N ASP A 128 -5.33 -7.91 1.46
CA ASP A 128 -6.61 -7.94 0.75
C ASP A 128 -6.74 -6.84 -0.32
N ASP A 129 -5.97 -5.75 -0.21
CA ASP A 129 -6.08 -4.59 -1.09
C ASP A 129 -4.87 -4.40 -2.03
N ASP A 130 -4.97 -3.48 -2.99
CA ASP A 130 -3.85 -3.20 -3.91
C ASP A 130 -2.67 -2.55 -3.19
N ASP A 131 -2.88 -1.92 -2.03
CA ASP A 131 -1.78 -1.34 -1.24
C ASP A 131 -0.93 -2.45 -0.59
N ASP A 132 -1.52 -3.61 -0.31
CA ASP A 132 -0.82 -4.79 0.19
C ASP A 132 0.11 -5.43 -0.85
N GLU A 133 -0.07 -5.13 -2.14
CA GLU A 133 0.82 -5.66 -3.18
C GLU A 133 2.26 -5.17 -2.99
N PHE A 134 2.45 -3.96 -2.47
CA PHE A 134 3.77 -3.48 -2.05
C PHE A 134 4.34 -4.32 -0.90
N MET A 135 3.51 -4.72 0.06
CA MET A 135 3.90 -5.58 1.18
C MET A 135 4.28 -6.99 0.70
N LEU A 136 3.40 -7.61 -0.10
CA LEU A 136 3.58 -8.95 -0.64
C LEU A 136 4.86 -9.05 -1.51
N SER A 137 5.07 -8.05 -2.37
CA SER A 137 6.28 -7.97 -3.20
C SER A 137 7.55 -7.74 -2.36
N ALA A 138 7.51 -6.84 -1.38
CA ALA A 138 8.69 -6.52 -0.56
C ALA A 138 9.12 -7.71 0.30
N VAL A 139 8.16 -8.39 0.94
CA VAL A 139 8.42 -9.59 1.75
C VAL A 139 9.05 -10.69 0.91
N THR A 140 8.51 -10.94 -0.29
CA THR A 140 9.04 -11.95 -1.20
C THR A 140 10.48 -11.62 -1.62
N ALA A 141 10.74 -10.37 -2.02
CA ALA A 141 12.07 -9.91 -2.41
C ALA A 141 13.09 -10.04 -1.26
N ARG A 142 12.69 -9.65 -0.04
CA ARG A 142 13.54 -9.73 1.16
C ARG A 142 13.86 -11.17 1.53
N ALA A 143 12.86 -12.05 1.57
CA ALA A 143 13.05 -13.46 1.85
C ALA A 143 13.95 -14.15 0.80
N SER A 144 13.94 -13.65 -0.44
CA SER A 144 14.78 -14.16 -1.54
C SER A 144 16.23 -13.67 -1.49
N SER A 145 16.58 -12.82 -0.53
CA SER A 145 17.96 -12.33 -0.38
C SER A 145 18.91 -13.40 0.15
N ARG A 146 20.20 -13.33 -0.24
CA ARG A 146 21.24 -14.33 0.07
C ARG A 146 21.38 -14.66 1.56
N GLY A 147 20.96 -13.77 2.47
CA GLY A 147 21.02 -14.00 3.92
C GLY A 147 19.79 -14.68 4.53
N MET A 148 18.67 -14.71 3.82
CA MET A 148 17.39 -15.25 4.34
C MET A 148 16.85 -16.43 3.53
N TYR A 149 17.28 -16.57 2.27
CA TYR A 149 16.74 -17.54 1.32
C TYR A 149 16.78 -18.99 1.83
N GLU A 150 17.94 -19.46 2.30
CA GLU A 150 18.11 -20.85 2.77
C GLU A 150 17.15 -21.22 3.91
N ARG A 151 16.74 -20.24 4.72
CA ARG A 151 15.83 -20.47 5.86
C ARG A 151 14.36 -20.31 5.48
N LEU A 152 14.07 -19.44 4.52
CA LEU A 152 12.70 -19.00 4.24
C LEU A 152 12.12 -19.55 2.93
N GLN A 153 12.91 -20.15 2.03
CA GLN A 153 12.42 -20.59 0.71
C GLN A 153 11.16 -21.48 0.80
N ASP A 154 11.09 -22.39 1.77
CA ASP A 154 9.97 -23.31 1.99
C ASP A 154 9.08 -22.90 3.18
N ARG A 155 9.33 -21.72 3.75
CA ARG A 155 8.70 -21.22 4.98
C ARG A 155 8.20 -19.79 4.85
N LEU A 156 8.09 -19.33 3.62
CA LEU A 156 7.49 -18.06 3.23
C LEU A 156 6.10 -18.34 2.66
N PHE A 157 5.09 -17.69 3.24
CA PHE A 157 3.72 -17.74 2.77
C PHE A 157 3.22 -16.32 2.55
N THR A 158 3.01 -15.96 1.28
CA THR A 158 2.36 -14.69 0.90
C THR A 158 0.95 -15.01 0.40
N VAL A 159 -0.06 -14.38 1.00
CA VAL A 159 -1.48 -14.72 0.80
C VAL A 159 -2.25 -13.47 0.43
N SER A 160 -3.00 -13.53 -0.68
CA SER A 160 -4.00 -12.52 -1.01
C SER A 160 -5.40 -12.96 -0.59
N VAL A 161 -6.19 -12.05 -0.03
CA VAL A 161 -7.58 -12.30 0.37
C VAL A 161 -8.54 -11.68 -0.64
N GLY A 162 -9.51 -12.46 -1.10
CA GLY A 162 -10.52 -12.04 -2.06
C GLY A 162 -10.13 -12.30 -3.51
N LYS A 163 -11.03 -11.90 -4.41
CA LYS A 163 -10.85 -12.08 -5.85
C LYS A 163 -10.01 -10.94 -6.41
N LYS A 164 -8.74 -11.20 -6.69
CA LYS A 164 -7.85 -10.28 -7.42
C LYS A 164 -7.53 -10.84 -8.81
N THR A 165 -7.47 -9.96 -9.81
CA THR A 165 -7.05 -10.32 -11.17
C THR A 165 -5.54 -10.45 -11.31
N ALA A 166 -4.76 -9.84 -10.41
CA ALA A 166 -3.33 -9.96 -10.31
C ALA A 166 -2.89 -9.75 -8.85
N SER A 167 -1.92 -10.52 -8.38
CA SER A 167 -1.29 -10.37 -7.07
C SER A 167 0.14 -10.89 -7.08
N HIS A 168 1.01 -10.31 -6.24
CA HIS A 168 2.34 -10.81 -5.92
C HIS A 168 2.33 -11.92 -4.85
N ALA A 169 1.16 -12.25 -4.30
CA ALA A 169 1.01 -13.37 -3.38
C ALA A 169 1.18 -14.72 -4.08
N GLN A 170 1.73 -15.70 -3.37
CA GLN A 170 1.84 -17.09 -3.82
C GLN A 170 0.50 -17.83 -3.70
N TYR A 171 -0.31 -17.46 -2.70
CA TYR A 171 -1.58 -18.10 -2.40
C TYR A 171 -2.72 -17.08 -2.41
N VAL A 172 -3.93 -17.57 -2.65
CA VAL A 172 -5.16 -16.76 -2.60
C VAL A 172 -6.19 -17.51 -1.76
N VAL A 173 -6.88 -16.77 -0.90
CA VAL A 173 -8.04 -17.25 -0.14
C VAL A 173 -9.25 -16.39 -0.48
N ASP A 174 -10.44 -16.98 -0.51
CA ASP A 174 -11.61 -16.24 -0.99
C ASP A 174 -12.08 -15.20 0.03
N HIS A 175 -12.05 -15.55 1.32
CA HIS A 175 -12.64 -14.76 2.40
C HIS A 175 -11.77 -14.71 3.65
N SER A 176 -11.88 -13.62 4.41
CA SER A 176 -11.16 -13.43 5.68
C SER A 176 -11.44 -14.53 6.72
N ARG A 177 -12.58 -15.24 6.61
CA ARG A 177 -12.89 -16.39 7.46
C ARG A 177 -11.89 -17.55 7.29
N GLU A 178 -11.36 -17.76 6.09
CA GLU A 178 -10.33 -18.78 5.85
C GLU A 178 -9.01 -18.39 6.49
N VAL A 179 -8.66 -17.10 6.48
CA VAL A 179 -7.51 -16.58 7.22
C VAL A 179 -7.67 -16.85 8.72
N LEU A 180 -8.85 -16.60 9.29
CA LEU A 180 -9.10 -16.90 10.71
C LEU A 180 -8.93 -18.38 11.02
N ARG A 181 -9.49 -19.28 10.20
CA ARG A 181 -9.33 -20.73 10.37
C ARG A 181 -7.87 -21.18 10.26
N LEU A 182 -7.12 -20.59 9.32
CA LEU A 182 -5.68 -20.83 9.19
C LEU A 182 -4.96 -20.43 10.48
N LEU A 183 -5.23 -19.23 11.00
CA LEU A 183 -4.61 -18.75 12.23
C LEU A 183 -5.02 -19.57 13.46
N GLU A 184 -6.27 -20.02 13.53
CA GLU A 184 -6.76 -20.93 14.57
C GLU A 184 -6.03 -22.28 14.52
N THR A 185 -5.86 -22.85 13.33
CA THR A 185 -5.13 -24.11 13.12
C THR A 185 -3.67 -23.98 13.54
N LEU A 186 -3.01 -22.88 13.17
CA LEU A 186 -1.63 -22.58 13.59
C LEU A 186 -1.50 -22.41 15.11
N ARG A 187 -2.48 -21.79 15.75
CA ARG A 187 -2.53 -21.62 17.21
C ARG A 187 -2.71 -22.96 17.92
N ASP A 188 -3.62 -23.78 17.45
CA ASP A 188 -4.04 -25.01 18.11
C ASP A 188 -3.09 -26.19 17.84
N GLY A 189 -2.08 -25.99 16.98
CA GLY A 189 -0.95 -26.91 16.80
C GLY A 189 -1.36 -28.31 16.36
N THR A 190 -2.47 -28.43 15.63
CA THR A 190 -2.90 -29.71 15.05
C THR A 190 -2.19 -29.91 13.71
N ALA A 191 -0.97 -30.44 13.80
CA ALA A 191 -0.38 -31.28 12.75
C ALA A 191 -0.67 -32.75 13.08
#